data_AF-A0A350AI42-F1
#
_entry.id   AF-A0A350AI42-F1
#
_cell.length_a   1.000
_cell.length_b   1.000
_cell.length_c   1.000
_cell.angle_alpha   90.00
_cell.angle_beta   90.00
_cell.angle_gamma   90.00
#
_symmetry.space_group_name_H-M   'P 1'
#
loop_
_entity.id
_entity.type
_entity.pdbx_description
1 polymer ?
#
loop_
_entity_poly.entity_id
_entity_poly.type
_entity_poly.pdbx_seq_one_letter_code
_entity_poly.pdbx_strand_id
1 'polypeptide(L)'
;MRLSRRGAVDPFIVMDVMEAARRAEAAGQHIIHMEVGQPGTAAPAGARAALAQAMERDALGYTVALGLPALRARIARMYGERHGVDVNPERVVV
;
A
#
# COMPACT_ATOMS: atom_id res chain seq x y z
N MET A 1 32.68 -6.33 -9.81
CA MET A 1 31.39 -6.28 -10.54
C MET A 1 31.13 -4.85 -10.99
N ARG A 2 30.67 -4.64 -12.23
CA ARG A 2 30.34 -3.31 -12.74
C ARG A 2 28.88 -2.99 -12.41
N LEU A 3 28.65 -1.95 -11.62
CA LEU A 3 27.30 -1.49 -11.28
C LEU A 3 26.67 -0.73 -12.46
N SER A 4 25.37 -0.94 -12.68
CA SER A 4 24.60 -0.23 -13.70
C SER A 4 24.33 1.21 -13.27
N ARG A 5 24.49 2.18 -14.19
CA ARG A 5 24.13 3.58 -13.93
C ARG A 5 22.64 3.81 -13.67
N ARG A 6 21.75 2.90 -14.13
CA ARG A 6 20.30 3.02 -13.88
C ARG A 6 19.93 2.87 -12.40
N GLY A 7 20.78 2.23 -11.61
CA GLY A 7 20.59 2.09 -10.16
C GLY A 7 21.20 3.24 -9.36
N ALA A 8 21.83 4.23 -10.01
CA ALA A 8 22.36 5.42 -9.35
C ALA A 8 21.22 6.41 -9.08
N VAL A 9 20.33 6.03 -8.15
CA VAL A 9 19.23 6.84 -7.64
C VAL A 9 19.47 7.14 -6.17
N ASP A 10 19.05 8.32 -5.72
CA ASP A 10 19.15 8.69 -4.31
C ASP A 10 18.25 7.79 -3.45
N PRO A 11 18.67 7.47 -2.21
CA PRO A 11 17.88 6.63 -1.32
C PRO A 11 16.63 7.36 -0.83
N PHE A 12 15.63 6.58 -0.38
CA PHE A 12 14.49 7.14 0.34
C PHE A 12 14.90 7.50 1.78
N ILE A 13 15.43 8.71 1.95
CA ILE A 13 16.06 9.20 3.19
C ILE A 13 15.16 9.16 4.45
N VAL A 14 13.84 9.09 4.28
CA VAL A 14 12.90 8.98 5.41
C VAL A 14 13.14 7.70 6.23
N MET A 15 13.64 6.63 5.59
CA MET A 15 13.96 5.39 6.29
C MET A 15 15.06 5.57 7.33
N ASP A 16 16.04 6.44 7.07
CA ASP A 16 17.14 6.71 8.00
C ASP A 16 16.63 7.47 9.24
N VAL A 17 15.67 8.38 9.05
CA VAL A 17 15.02 9.12 10.15
C VAL A 17 14.20 8.16 11.02
N MET A 18 13.45 7.25 10.41
CA MET A 18 12.68 6.24 11.15
C MET A 18 13.60 5.30 11.95
N GLU A 19 14.74 4.87 11.38
CA GLU A 19 15.69 4.03 12.12
C GLU A 19 16.36 4.79 13.27
N ALA A 20 16.68 6.08 13.09
CA ALA A 20 17.20 6.92 14.17
C ALA A 20 16.19 7.08 15.32
N ALA A 21 14.91 7.32 15.00
CA ALA A 21 13.81 7.38 15.98
C ALA A 21 13.68 6.04 16.74
N ARG A 22 13.61 4.91 16.02
CA ARG A 22 13.54 3.57 16.62
C ARG A 22 14.72 3.26 17.54
N ARG A 23 15.93 3.68 17.15
CA ARG A 23 17.15 3.51 17.98
C ARG A 23 17.10 4.34 19.26
N ALA A 24 16.60 5.58 19.18
CA ALA A 24 16.43 6.45 20.33
C ALA A 24 15.40 5.88 21.31
N GLU A 25 14.27 5.38 20.81
CA GLU A 25 13.26 4.70 21.63
C GLU A 25 13.81 3.43 22.30
N ALA A 26 14.55 2.60 21.56
CA ALA A 26 15.20 1.41 22.12
C ALA A 26 16.24 1.74 23.19
N ALA A 27 16.82 2.95 23.16
CA ALA A 27 17.70 3.49 24.20
C ALA A 27 16.94 4.11 25.38
N GLY A 28 15.60 4.03 25.40
CA GLY A 28 14.74 4.53 26.48
C GLY A 28 14.33 6.00 26.33
N GLN A 29 14.57 6.62 25.18
CA GLN A 29 14.13 8.00 24.93
C GLN A 29 12.65 8.03 24.55
N HIS A 30 11.92 9.04 25.03
CA HIS A 30 10.54 9.28 24.61
C HIS A 30 10.52 10.07 23.29
N ILE A 31 10.05 9.44 22.22
CA ILE A 31 9.97 10.03 20.89
C ILE A 31 8.52 10.38 20.53
N ILE A 32 8.33 11.54 19.93
CA ILE A 32 7.06 11.93 19.31
C ILE A 32 7.26 11.82 17.80
N HIS A 33 6.55 10.88 17.18
CA HIS A 33 6.69 10.63 15.75
C HIS A 33 5.95 11.69 14.93
N MET A 34 6.72 12.47 14.16
CA MET A 34 6.22 13.48 13.21
C MET A 34 6.83 13.29 11.80
N GLU A 35 7.61 12.23 11.62
CA GLU A 35 8.30 11.84 10.39
C GLU A 35 7.49 10.80 9.57
N VAL A 36 6.50 10.17 10.17
CA VAL A 36 5.75 9.06 9.57
C VAL A 36 4.77 9.56 8.52
N GLY A 37 4.96 9.16 7.26
CA GLY A 37 4.12 9.56 6.13
C GLY A 37 2.86 8.72 5.88
N GLN A 38 2.48 7.83 6.81
CA GLN A 38 1.30 6.96 6.70
C GLN A 38 0.26 7.26 7.79
N PRO A 39 -1.03 6.96 7.57
CA PRO A 39 -2.05 7.07 8.60
C PRO A 39 -1.74 6.19 9.82
N GLY A 40 -2.06 6.68 11.02
CA GLY A 40 -1.96 5.91 12.27
C GLY A 40 -3.10 4.92 12.53
N THR A 41 -4.12 4.90 11.67
CA THR A 41 -5.29 4.01 11.80
C THR A 41 -5.12 2.74 10.98
N ALA A 42 -5.63 1.61 11.48
CA ALA A 42 -5.68 0.35 10.73
C ALA A 42 -6.61 0.42 9.50
N ALA A 43 -6.49 -0.57 8.62
CA ALA A 43 -7.40 -0.73 7.48
C ALA A 43 -8.88 -0.81 7.94
N PRO A 44 -9.84 -0.34 7.11
CA PRO A 44 -11.26 -0.36 7.44
C PRO A 44 -11.76 -1.75 7.86
N ALA A 45 -12.66 -1.80 8.84
CA ALA A 45 -13.16 -3.06 9.43
C ALA A 45 -13.73 -4.03 8.38
N GLY A 46 -14.47 -3.52 7.40
CA GLY A 46 -15.03 -4.35 6.32
C GLY A 46 -13.96 -5.01 5.44
N ALA A 47 -12.84 -4.32 5.19
CA ALA A 47 -11.71 -4.89 4.43
C ALA A 47 -11.01 -5.99 5.22
N ARG A 48 -10.80 -5.77 6.53
CA ARG A 48 -10.21 -6.78 7.42
C ARG A 48 -11.08 -8.03 7.53
N ALA A 49 -12.41 -7.87 7.65
CA ALA A 49 -13.34 -8.98 7.71
C ALA A 49 -13.37 -9.79 6.41
N ALA A 50 -13.39 -9.12 5.25
CA ALA A 50 -13.35 -9.77 3.94
C ALA A 50 -12.05 -10.58 3.74
N LEU A 51 -10.90 -10.02 4.14
CA LEU A 51 -9.63 -10.72 4.07
C LEU A 51 -9.62 -11.96 4.97
N ALA A 52 -10.05 -11.83 6.22
CA ALA A 52 -10.10 -12.95 7.15
C ALA A 52 -10.96 -14.10 6.58
N GLN A 53 -12.13 -13.79 6.04
CA GLN A 53 -12.99 -14.78 5.39
C GLN A 53 -12.33 -15.43 4.16
N ALA A 54 -11.59 -14.67 3.37
CA ALA A 54 -10.93 -15.18 2.18
C ALA A 54 -9.79 -16.15 2.54
N MET A 55 -9.01 -15.84 3.59
CA MET A 55 -7.92 -16.71 4.06
C MET A 55 -8.40 -18.08 4.54
N GLU A 56 -9.62 -18.18 5.08
CA GLU A 56 -10.21 -19.46 5.48
C GLU A 56 -10.67 -20.33 4.30
N ARG A 57 -10.89 -19.72 3.13
CA ARG A 57 -11.59 -20.36 1.99
C ARG A 57 -10.72 -20.59 0.77
N ASP A 58 -9.65 -19.80 0.63
CA ASP A 58 -8.85 -19.73 -0.58
C ASP A 58 -7.35 -19.73 -0.22
N ALA A 59 -6.54 -20.32 -1.09
CA ALA A 59 -5.09 -20.30 -1.00
C ALA A 59 -4.49 -18.93 -1.34
N LEU A 60 -5.28 -17.99 -1.89
CA LEU A 60 -4.86 -16.63 -2.28
C LEU A 60 -3.67 -16.65 -3.26
N GLY A 61 -3.75 -17.53 -4.26
CA GLY A 61 -2.73 -17.68 -5.29
C GLY A 61 -2.68 -16.50 -6.27
N TYR A 62 -1.92 -16.69 -7.36
CA TYR A 62 -1.78 -15.66 -8.39
C TYR A 62 -3.13 -15.23 -8.97
N THR A 63 -3.26 -13.92 -9.20
CA THR A 63 -4.36 -13.34 -9.96
C THR A 63 -3.93 -13.09 -11.41
N VAL A 64 -4.85 -12.63 -12.26
CA VAL A 64 -4.50 -12.20 -13.62
C VAL A 64 -3.58 -10.97 -13.58
N ALA A 65 -2.72 -10.81 -14.59
CA ALA A 65 -1.63 -9.82 -14.57
C ALA A 65 -2.05 -8.36 -14.33
N LEU A 66 -3.27 -7.98 -14.69
CA LEU A 66 -3.80 -6.62 -14.50
C LEU A 66 -4.62 -6.46 -13.21
N GLY A 67 -4.72 -7.52 -12.40
CA GLY A 67 -5.54 -7.58 -11.20
C GLY A 67 -6.94 -8.16 -11.42
N LEU A 68 -7.60 -8.48 -10.31
CA LEU A 68 -8.93 -9.12 -10.30
C LEU A 68 -9.98 -8.28 -11.06
N PRO A 69 -10.73 -8.88 -12.02
CA PRO A 69 -11.75 -8.17 -12.78
C PRO A 69 -12.80 -7.46 -11.90
N ALA A 70 -13.21 -8.10 -10.81
CA ALA A 70 -14.18 -7.54 -9.87
C ALA A 70 -13.67 -6.26 -9.18
N LEU A 71 -12.39 -6.22 -8.80
CA LEU A 71 -11.78 -5.03 -8.18
C LEU A 71 -11.63 -3.90 -9.20
N ARG A 72 -11.19 -4.21 -10.42
CA ARG A 72 -11.07 -3.25 -11.52
C ARG A 72 -12.41 -2.58 -11.83
N ALA A 73 -13.49 -3.36 -11.92
CA ALA A 73 -14.86 -2.86 -12.11
C ALA A 73 -15.33 -2.00 -10.92
N ARG A 74 -15.02 -2.40 -9.68
CA ARG A 74 -15.39 -1.62 -8.49
C ARG A 74 -14.70 -0.26 -8.44
N ILE A 75 -13.41 -0.18 -8.81
CA ILE A 75 -12.65 1.08 -8.87
C ILE A 75 -13.22 1.99 -9.95
N ALA A 76 -13.45 1.48 -11.16
CA ALA A 76 -14.11 2.24 -12.23
C ALA A 76 -15.45 2.83 -11.78
N ARG A 77 -16.30 2.02 -11.14
CA ARG A 77 -17.58 2.50 -10.58
C ARG A 77 -17.40 3.55 -9.50
N MET A 78 -16.37 3.44 -8.66
CA MET A 78 -16.07 4.43 -7.62
C MET A 78 -15.78 5.80 -8.21
N TYR A 79 -15.11 5.88 -9.36
CA TYR A 79 -14.86 7.14 -10.05
C TYR A 79 -16.16 7.81 -10.51
N GLY A 80 -17.11 7.03 -11.04
CA GLY A 80 -18.45 7.53 -11.35
C GLY A 80 -19.18 8.03 -10.10
N GLU A 81 -19.21 7.22 -9.04
CA GLU A 81 -19.90 7.52 -7.76
C GLU A 81 -19.37 8.78 -7.06
N ARG A 82 -18.04 8.98 -7.05
CA ARG A 82 -17.40 10.05 -6.24
C ARG A 82 -17.02 11.28 -7.04
N HIS A 83 -16.74 11.11 -8.33
CA HIS A 83 -16.15 12.15 -9.16
C HIS A 83 -16.97 12.43 -10.42
N GLY A 84 -18.04 11.67 -10.70
CA GLY A 84 -18.85 11.83 -11.91
C GLY A 84 -18.09 11.46 -13.20
N VAL A 85 -17.01 10.70 -13.08
CA VAL A 85 -16.16 10.31 -14.21
C VAL A 85 -16.48 8.88 -14.61
N ASP A 86 -16.88 8.69 -15.87
CA ASP A 86 -17.00 7.36 -16.46
C ASP A 86 -15.60 6.83 -16.85
N VAL A 87 -15.24 5.68 -16.27
CA VAL A 87 -13.95 5.04 -16.47
C VAL A 87 -14.19 3.62 -16.98
N ASN A 88 -13.70 3.30 -18.17
CA ASN A 88 -13.67 1.92 -18.64
C ASN A 88 -12.79 1.07 -17.68
N PRO A 89 -13.30 -0.03 -17.07
CA PRO A 89 -12.53 -0.92 -16.20
C PRO A 89 -11.24 -1.46 -16.81
N GLU A 90 -11.15 -1.55 -18.14
CA GLU A 90 -9.93 -1.98 -18.83
C GLU A 90 -8.74 -1.02 -18.62
N ARG A 91 -9.03 0.25 -18.28
CA ARG A 91 -8.02 1.26 -17.94
C ARG A 91 -7.51 1.18 -16.50
N VAL A 92 -8.10 0.32 -15.67
CA VAL A 92 -7.66 0.09 -14.29
C VAL A 92 -6.70 -1.09 -14.26
N VAL A 93 -5.53 -0.88 -13.67
CA VAL A 93 -4.51 -1.91 -13.39
C VAL A 93 -4.24 -1.89 -11.89
N VAL A 94 -4.23 -3.05 -11.25
CA VAL A 94 -4.00 -3.23 -9.81
C VAL A 94 -2.68 -3.95 -9.58
#